data_AF-A0AAE1NQY3-F1
#
_entry.id   AF-A0AAE1NQY3-F1
#
_cell.length_a   1.000
_cell.length_b   1.000
_cell.length_c   1.000
_cell.angle_alpha   90.00
_cell.angle_beta   90.00
_cell.angle_gamma   90.00
#
_symmetry.space_group_name_H-M   'P 1'
#
loop_
_entity.id
_entity.type
_entity.pdbx_description
1 polymer ?
#
loop_
_entity_poly.entity_id
_entity_poly.type
_entity_poly.pdbx_seq_one_letter_code
_entity_poly.pdbx_strand_id
1 'polypeptide(L)'
;MEPAYRISGNEEDIQWEILNNGPVQAIMDVHLDFFVYRGGVYTHTAPDTHKGSPAIHSVRIIGWGVDRTRGQRSTKYWLVANSWGRDWGEDGFFRIRRGTNESQIESFILAVHPQKEVIGDEGRRRYRRRRRKHHRIDKQHNNNI
;
A
#
# COMPACT_ATOMS: atom_id res chain seq x y z
N MET A 1 -12.35 19.48 12.72
CA MET A 1 -12.26 18.18 12.00
C MET A 1 -11.39 18.44 10.80
N GLU A 2 -10.26 17.76 10.66
CA GLU A 2 -9.47 17.89 9.44
C GLU A 2 -10.12 17.03 8.35
N PRO A 3 -10.39 17.58 7.16
CA PRO A 3 -10.91 16.80 6.05
C PRO A 3 -9.87 15.79 5.58
N ALA A 4 -10.28 14.88 4.70
CA ALA A 4 -9.32 14.11 3.93
C ALA A 4 -8.39 15.07 3.16
N TYR A 5 -7.10 14.76 3.12
CA TYR A 5 -6.12 15.54 2.38
C TYR A 5 -5.36 14.65 1.40
N ARG A 6 -4.90 15.28 0.33
CA ARG A 6 -4.09 14.63 -0.70
C ARG A 6 -2.63 14.71 -0.30
N ILE A 7 -1.94 13.58 -0.45
CA ILE A 7 -0.48 13.49 -0.30
C ILE A 7 0.13 13.68 -1.68
N SER A 8 1.30 14.31 -1.72
CA SER A 8 2.05 14.41 -2.97
C SER A 8 2.41 13.01 -3.48
N GLY A 9 2.67 12.88 -4.78
CA GLY A 9 3.13 11.61 -5.36
C GLY A 9 4.59 11.29 -5.06
N ASN A 10 5.29 12.09 -4.26
CA ASN A 10 6.68 11.82 -3.90
C ASN A 10 6.75 10.60 -2.98
N GLU A 11 7.67 9.68 -3.30
CA GLU A 11 7.91 8.45 -2.53
C GLU A 11 8.11 8.75 -1.04
N GLU A 12 8.90 9.77 -0.71
CA GLU A 12 9.23 10.15 0.65
C GLU A 12 8.03 10.68 1.44
N ASP A 13 7.13 11.44 0.80
CA ASP A 13 5.94 11.98 1.46
C ASP A 13 4.94 10.86 1.79
N ILE A 14 4.76 9.91 0.87
CA ILE A 14 3.92 8.73 1.07
C ILE A 14 4.51 7.85 2.20
N GLN A 15 5.83 7.62 2.20
CA GLN A 15 6.51 6.89 3.26
C GLN A 15 6.37 7.58 4.61
N TRP A 16 6.58 8.90 4.66
CA TRP A 16 6.48 9.70 5.86
C TRP A 16 5.08 9.60 6.46
N GLU A 17 4.03 9.69 5.63
CA GLU A 17 2.67 9.55 6.10
C GLU A 17 2.44 8.15 6.69
N ILE A 18 2.79 7.10 5.95
CA ILE A 18 2.57 5.72 6.41
C ILE A 18 3.29 5.47 7.74
N LEU A 19 4.52 5.98 7.90
CA LEU A 19 5.30 5.83 9.11
C LEU A 19 4.67 6.54 10.32
N ASN A 20 4.22 7.78 10.14
CA ASN A 20 3.82 8.64 11.25
C ASN A 20 2.34 8.50 11.60
N ASN A 21 1.49 8.28 10.59
CA ASN A 21 0.04 8.43 10.65
C ASN A 21 -0.70 7.14 10.27
N GLY A 22 -0.05 6.24 9.53
CA GLY A 22 -0.56 4.91 9.18
C GLY A 22 -0.98 4.79 7.71
N PRO A 23 -1.62 3.68 7.33
CA PRO A 23 -1.92 3.37 5.94
C PRO A 23 -2.66 4.48 5.18
N VAL A 24 -2.36 4.60 3.89
CA VAL A 24 -2.96 5.58 2.98
C VAL A 24 -3.81 4.89 1.92
N GLN A 25 -4.81 5.59 1.38
CA GLN A 25 -5.60 5.13 0.26
C GLN A 25 -4.95 5.59 -1.04
N ALA A 26 -4.84 4.70 -2.02
CA ALA A 26 -4.36 5.00 -3.36
C ALA A 26 -5.41 4.61 -4.40
N ILE A 27 -5.31 5.24 -5.57
CA ILE A 27 -5.98 4.84 -6.80
C ILE A 27 -4.93 4.36 -7.78
N MET A 28 -5.20 3.26 -8.49
CA MET A 28 -4.32 2.73 -9.52
C MET A 28 -5.09 2.27 -10.75
N ASP A 29 -4.39 2.23 -11.87
CA ASP A 29 -4.82 1.58 -13.09
C ASP A 29 -4.69 0.06 -12.95
N VAL A 30 -5.71 -0.68 -13.35
CA VAL A 30 -5.74 -2.13 -13.35
C VAL A 30 -5.74 -2.63 -14.78
N HIS A 31 -4.67 -3.36 -15.10
CA HIS A 31 -4.46 -4.04 -16.37
C HIS A 31 -4.89 -5.52 -16.26
N LEU A 32 -5.08 -6.17 -17.41
CA LEU A 32 -5.57 -7.56 -17.46
C LEU A 32 -4.62 -8.55 -16.76
N ASP A 33 -3.31 -8.33 -16.84
CA ASP A 33 -2.29 -9.14 -16.18
C ASP A 33 -2.33 -9.02 -14.65
N PHE A 34 -2.87 -7.92 -14.10
CA PHE A 34 -3.00 -7.76 -12.66
C PHE A 34 -4.03 -8.73 -12.04
N PHE A 35 -5.10 -9.09 -12.77
CA PHE A 35 -6.11 -10.03 -12.26
C PHE A 35 -5.53 -11.41 -11.93
N VAL A 36 -4.48 -11.82 -12.65
CA VAL A 36 -3.82 -13.12 -12.48
C VAL A 36 -2.58 -13.05 -11.58
N TYR A 37 -2.31 -11.92 -10.92
CA TYR A 37 -1.20 -11.79 -9.98
C TYR A 37 -1.23 -12.88 -8.89
N ARG A 38 -0.05 -13.46 -8.60
CA ARG A 38 0.15 -14.51 -7.58
C ARG A 38 1.31 -14.22 -6.63
N GLY A 39 2.21 -13.30 -6.98
CA GLY A 39 3.33 -12.94 -6.11
C GLY A 39 4.43 -12.19 -6.85
N GLY A 40 5.40 -11.69 -6.07
CA GLY A 40 6.51 -10.87 -6.57
C GLY A 40 6.18 -9.39 -6.64
N VAL A 41 7.09 -8.58 -7.19
CA VAL A 41 6.84 -7.14 -7.39
C VAL A 41 6.21 -6.92 -8.76
N TYR A 42 4.92 -6.61 -8.76
CA TYR A 42 4.15 -6.32 -9.97
C TYR A 42 4.74 -5.11 -10.72
N THR A 43 4.88 -5.27 -12.02
CA THR A 43 5.16 -4.24 -13.03
C THR A 43 4.37 -4.67 -14.25
N HIS A 44 3.61 -3.76 -14.87
CA HIS A 44 2.86 -4.07 -16.07
C HIS A 44 3.83 -4.42 -17.21
N THR A 45 3.57 -5.53 -17.90
CA THR A 45 4.51 -6.07 -18.91
C THR A 45 3.93 -6.14 -20.32
N ALA A 46 2.62 -5.96 -20.49
CA ALA A 46 1.98 -6.12 -21.79
C ALA A 46 2.06 -4.81 -22.60
N PRO A 47 2.30 -4.87 -23.92
CA PRO A 47 1.97 -3.76 -24.79
C PRO A 47 0.44 -3.58 -24.79
N ASP A 48 -0.03 -2.34 -24.66
CA ASP A 48 -1.45 -1.89 -24.75
C ASP A 48 -2.07 -2.21 -26.12
N THR A 49 -2.14 -3.49 -26.47
CA THR A 49 -2.77 -3.99 -27.69
C THR A 49 -4.28 -4.08 -27.55
N HIS A 50 -4.79 -3.94 -26.32
CA HIS A 50 -6.20 -3.82 -26.03
C HIS A 50 -6.56 -2.33 -26.03
N LYS A 51 -7.39 -1.91 -27.00
CA LYS A 51 -7.90 -0.54 -27.16
C LYS A 51 -8.90 -0.11 -26.04
N GLY A 52 -8.72 -0.59 -24.82
CA GLY A 52 -9.54 -0.24 -23.66
C GLY A 52 -8.72 0.55 -22.67
N SER A 53 -9.28 1.64 -22.13
CA SER A 53 -8.68 2.33 -20.99
C SER A 53 -8.57 1.35 -19.80
N PRO A 54 -7.47 1.38 -19.04
CA PRO A 54 -7.36 0.57 -17.83
C PRO A 54 -8.52 0.87 -16.87
N ALA A 55 -8.97 -0.15 -16.15
CA ALA A 55 -9.95 0.05 -15.09
C ALA A 55 -9.30 0.78 -13.91
N ILE A 56 -10.05 1.61 -13.20
CA ILE A 56 -9.55 2.31 -12.02
C ILE A 56 -9.93 1.51 -10.76
N HIS A 57 -8.98 1.28 -9.85
CA HIS A 57 -9.21 0.55 -8.60
C HIS A 57 -8.64 1.28 -7.40
N SER A 58 -9.33 1.17 -6.25
CA SER A 58 -8.88 1.75 -4.99
C SER A 58 -8.30 0.69 -4.06
N VAL A 59 -7.10 0.99 -3.54
CA VAL A 59 -6.31 0.07 -2.72
C VAL A 59 -5.72 0.80 -1.51
N ARG A 60 -5.21 0.04 -0.54
CA ARG A 60 -4.61 0.60 0.68
C ARG A 60 -3.13 0.28 0.76
N ILE A 61 -2.27 1.30 0.66
CA ILE A 61 -0.83 1.14 0.87
C ILE A 61 -0.56 1.09 2.37
N ILE A 62 0.07 0.02 2.83
CA ILE A 62 0.30 -0.24 4.25
C ILE A 62 1.79 -0.23 4.64
N GLY A 63 2.69 -0.21 3.66
CA GLY A 63 4.12 -0.24 3.88
C GLY A 63 4.90 -0.25 2.57
N TRP A 64 6.21 -0.43 2.67
CA TRP A 64 7.12 -0.51 1.54
C TRP A 64 8.31 -1.40 1.86
N GLY A 65 9.08 -1.77 0.85
CA GLY A 65 10.30 -2.53 1.03
C GLY A 65 11.19 -2.55 -0.21
N VAL A 66 12.16 -3.45 -0.15
CA VAL A 66 13.04 -3.80 -1.28
C VAL A 66 13.05 -5.31 -1.38
N ASP A 67 12.55 -5.84 -2.48
CA ASP A 67 12.68 -7.25 -2.80
C ASP A 67 14.14 -7.52 -3.19
N ARG A 68 14.79 -8.47 -2.51
CA ARG A 68 16.18 -8.89 -2.71
C ARG A 68 16.28 -10.38 -3.06
N THR A 69 15.26 -10.92 -3.74
CA THR A 69 15.24 -12.32 -4.16
C THR A 69 16.52 -12.67 -4.91
N ARG A 70 17.18 -13.77 -4.50
CA ARG A 70 18.48 -14.18 -5.01
C ARG A 70 18.44 -14.38 -6.53
N GLY A 71 19.39 -13.77 -7.24
CA GLY A 71 19.47 -13.85 -8.70
C GLY A 71 18.61 -12.83 -9.46
N GLN A 72 17.91 -11.93 -8.76
CA GLN A 72 17.17 -10.82 -9.36
C GLN A 72 17.74 -9.46 -8.91
N ARG A 73 17.51 -8.42 -9.74
CA ARG A 73 17.85 -7.05 -9.36
C ARG A 73 16.96 -6.61 -8.20
N SER A 74 17.57 -5.96 -7.20
CA SER A 74 16.82 -5.39 -6.09
C SER A 74 15.73 -4.43 -6.58
N THR A 75 14.49 -4.66 -6.17
CA THR A 75 13.32 -3.91 -6.65
C THR A 75 12.58 -3.28 -5.48
N LYS A 76 12.45 -1.95 -5.49
CA LYS A 76 11.64 -1.22 -4.51
C LYS A 76 10.16 -1.51 -4.74
N TYR A 77 9.40 -1.74 -3.66
CA TYR A 77 7.96 -1.96 -3.75
C TYR A 77 7.16 -1.22 -2.70
N TRP A 78 5.90 -0.96 -3.00
CA TRP A 78 4.82 -0.69 -2.05
C TRP A 78 4.15 -2.01 -1.65
N LEU A 79 3.89 -2.20 -0.36
CA LEU A 79 3.07 -3.30 0.15
C LEU A 79 1.63 -2.80 0.25
N VAL A 80 0.72 -3.48 -0.45
CA VAL A 80 -0.63 -2.99 -0.67
C VAL A 80 -1.64 -4.07 -0.30
N ALA A 81 -2.65 -3.69 0.47
CA ALA A 81 -3.79 -4.55 0.79
C ALA A 81 -4.87 -4.38 -0.29
N ASN A 82 -5.29 -5.50 -0.88
CA ASN A 82 -6.39 -5.55 -1.83
C ASN A 82 -7.71 -5.89 -1.11
N SER A 83 -8.82 -5.89 -1.85
CA SER A 83 -10.18 -6.13 -1.36
C SER A 83 -10.88 -7.31 -2.07
N TRP A 84 -10.12 -8.17 -2.76
CA TRP A 84 -10.65 -9.31 -3.55
C TRP A 84 -10.56 -10.66 -2.83
N GLY A 85 -10.50 -10.65 -1.49
CA GLY A 85 -10.38 -11.86 -0.68
C GLY A 85 -8.93 -12.31 -0.48
N ARG A 86 -8.75 -13.30 0.39
CA ARG A 86 -7.41 -13.80 0.78
C ARG A 86 -6.80 -14.75 -0.25
N ASP A 87 -7.63 -15.42 -1.05
CA ASP A 87 -7.18 -16.38 -2.05
C ASP A 87 -6.53 -15.70 -3.28
N TRP A 88 -6.58 -14.38 -3.34
CA TRP A 88 -5.98 -13.59 -4.40
C TRP A 88 -4.60 -13.05 -3.99
N GLY A 89 -3.64 -13.12 -4.91
CA GLY A 89 -2.29 -12.57 -4.70
C GLY A 89 -1.54 -13.24 -3.55
N GLU A 90 -0.89 -12.44 -2.72
CA GLU A 90 -0.12 -12.87 -1.56
C GLU A 90 -1.00 -12.75 -0.31
N ASP A 91 -1.90 -13.71 -0.08
CA ASP A 91 -2.87 -13.71 1.03
C ASP A 91 -3.80 -12.47 1.07
N GLY A 92 -4.21 -11.98 -0.10
CA GLY A 92 -5.00 -10.75 -0.28
C GLY A 92 -4.18 -9.47 -0.37
N PHE A 93 -2.85 -9.59 -0.37
CA PHE A 93 -1.92 -8.49 -0.58
C PHE A 93 -1.24 -8.59 -1.93
N PHE A 94 -0.59 -7.50 -2.33
CA PHE A 94 0.33 -7.50 -3.45
C PHE A 94 1.46 -6.50 -3.20
N ARG A 95 2.53 -6.71 -3.95
CA ARG A 95 3.67 -5.79 -4.02
C ARG A 95 3.71 -5.20 -5.42
N ILE A 96 3.83 -3.89 -5.52
CA ILE A 96 3.89 -3.15 -6.79
C ILE A 96 5.13 -2.24 -6.80
N ARG A 97 5.74 -2.08 -7.97
CA ARG A 97 6.96 -1.29 -8.13
C ARG A 97 6.78 0.14 -7.62
N ARG A 98 7.75 0.58 -6.82
CA ARG A 98 7.75 1.88 -6.15
C ARG A 98 8.80 2.82 -6.73
N GLY A 99 8.46 4.10 -6.82
CA GLY A 99 9.33 5.18 -7.29
C GLY A 99 9.34 5.35 -8.80
N THR A 100 8.37 4.76 -9.50
CA THR A 100 8.18 4.89 -10.95
C THR A 100 6.73 5.20 -11.32
N ASN A 101 5.88 5.50 -10.33
CA ASN A 101 4.44 5.66 -10.50
C ASN A 101 3.79 4.51 -11.29
N GLU A 102 4.19 3.27 -10.96
CA GLU A 102 3.70 2.06 -11.62
C GLU A 102 2.17 2.00 -11.54
N SER A 103 1.52 1.82 -12.68
CA SER A 103 0.06 1.84 -12.79
C SER A 103 -0.60 3.04 -12.09
N GLN A 104 0.03 4.21 -12.16
CA GLN A 104 -0.47 5.47 -11.57
C GLN A 104 -0.68 5.42 -10.05
N ILE A 105 -0.15 4.42 -9.34
CA ILE A 105 -0.46 4.21 -7.92
C ILE A 105 0.00 5.37 -7.01
N GLU A 106 1.00 6.15 -7.44
CA GLU A 106 1.54 7.30 -6.70
C GLU A 106 0.82 8.61 -7.09
N SER A 107 -0.05 8.61 -8.11
CA SER A 107 -0.70 9.81 -8.64
C SER A 107 -1.77 10.40 -7.73
N PHE A 108 -2.55 9.56 -7.05
CA PHE A 108 -3.69 10.02 -6.24
C PHE A 108 -3.74 9.27 -4.89
N ILE A 109 -3.12 9.89 -3.88
CA ILE A 109 -3.04 9.36 -2.52
C ILE A 109 -3.87 10.23 -1.58
N LEU A 110 -4.74 9.60 -0.78
CA LEU A 110 -5.53 10.24 0.26
C LEU A 110 -5.19 9.68 1.65
N ALA A 111 -5.18 10.57 2.64
CA ALA A 111 -5.09 10.21 4.04
C ALA A 111 -6.12 10.98 4.88
N VAL A 112 -6.38 10.45 6.08
CA VAL A 112 -7.33 11.01 7.04
C VAL A 112 -6.78 10.82 8.45
N HIS A 113 -6.79 11.90 9.24
CA HIS A 113 -6.51 11.82 10.66
C HIS A 113 -7.80 11.51 11.45
N PRO A 114 -7.83 10.42 12.23
CA PRO A 114 -9.00 10.12 13.06
C PRO A 114 -9.14 11.17 14.16
N GLN A 115 -10.36 11.68 14.36
CA GLN A 115 -10.64 12.65 15.43
C GLN A 115 -10.56 11.98 16.80
N LYS A 116 -9.43 12.14 17.49
CA LYS A 116 -9.11 11.46 18.76
C LYS A 116 -10.06 11.83 19.91
N GLU A 117 -10.70 13.00 19.86
CA GLU A 117 -11.62 13.49 20.90
C GLU A 117 -13.01 12.85 20.85
N VAL A 118 -13.49 12.49 19.67
CA VAL A 118 -14.83 11.90 19.49
C VAL A 118 -14.85 10.41 19.85
N ILE A 119 -13.70 9.74 19.88
CA ILE A 119 -13.61 8.30 20.15
C ILE A 119 -13.75 7.97 21.65
N GLY A 120 -13.84 8.97 22.53
CA GLY A 120 -13.84 8.80 23.99
C GLY A 120 -12.55 8.16 24.53
N ASP A 121 -12.43 8.07 25.85
CA ASP A 121 -11.21 7.53 26.49
C ASP A 121 -10.98 6.05 26.18
N GLU A 122 -12.04 5.26 26.01
CA GLU A 122 -11.92 3.86 25.59
C GLU A 122 -11.40 3.73 24.16
N GLY A 123 -11.91 4.54 23.23
CA GLY A 123 -11.45 4.55 21.84
C GLY A 123 -10.00 4.99 21.72
N ARG A 124 -9.59 6.00 22.50
CA ARG A 124 -8.19 6.43 22.62
C ARG A 124 -7.29 5.31 23.13
N ARG A 125 -7.70 4.59 24.18
CA ARG A 125 -6.96 3.44 24.74
C ARG A 125 -6.87 2.29 23.72
N ARG A 126 -7.95 1.97 23.02
CA ARG A 126 -8.02 0.90 22.01
C ARG A 126 -7.14 1.22 20.80
N TYR A 127 -7.18 2.47 20.31
CA TYR A 127 -6.30 2.96 19.24
C TYR A 127 -4.82 2.87 19.63
N ARG A 128 -4.44 3.39 20.81
CA ARG A 128 -3.05 3.31 21.33
C ARG A 128 -2.56 1.86 21.49
N ARG A 129 -3.42 0.96 21.98
CA ARG A 129 -3.10 -0.48 22.11
C ARG A 129 -2.90 -1.15 20.75
N ARG A 130 -3.76 -0.86 19.75
CA ARG A 130 -3.64 -1.38 18.38
C ARG A 130 -2.35 -0.90 17.71
N ARG A 131 -2.01 0.38 17.83
CA ARG A 131 -0.77 0.96 17.25
C ARG A 131 0.49 0.34 17.87
N ARG A 132 0.51 0.14 19.19
CA ARG A 132 1.63 -0.52 19.90
C ARG A 132 1.79 -2.00 19.54
N LYS A 133 0.68 -2.72 19.28
CA LYS A 133 0.72 -4.11 18.82
C LYS A 133 1.28 -4.22 17.39
N HIS A 134 0.81 -3.38 16.45
CA HIS A 134 1.33 -3.40 15.07
C HIS A 134 2.83 -3.10 15.04
N HIS A 135 3.28 -2.03 15.72
CA HIS A 135 4.71 -1.69 15.80
C HIS A 135 5.59 -2.78 16.45
N ARG A 136 5.02 -3.68 17.27
CA ARG A 136 5.74 -4.84 17.83
C ARG A 136 5.80 -6.02 16.87
N ILE A 137 4.75 -6.26 16.10
CA ILE A 137 4.70 -7.32 15.08
C ILE A 137 5.69 -7.01 13.94
N ASP A 138 5.76 -5.74 13.53
CA ASP A 138 6.69 -5.28 12.48
C ASP A 138 8.16 -5.47 12.89
N LYS A 139 8.48 -5.24 14.18
CA LYS A 139 9.83 -5.50 14.73
C LYS A 139 10.18 -6.99 14.82
N GLN A 140 9.19 -7.87 14.99
CA GLN A 140 9.45 -9.31 15.02
C GLN A 140 9.64 -9.89 13.61
N HIS A 141 8.96 -9.36 12.59
CA HIS A 141 9.20 -9.78 11.20
C HIS A 141 10.54 -9.30 10.65
N ASN A 142 11.04 -8.14 11.10
CA ASN A 142 12.33 -7.60 10.65
C ASN A 142 13.56 -8.24 11.30
N ASN A 143 13.39 -9.12 12.29
CA ASN A 143 14.48 -9.85 12.97
C ASN A 143 14.65 -11.30 12.46
N ASN A 144 13.87 -11.73 11.47
CA ASN A 144 13.91 -13.08 10.90
C ASN A 144 14.29 -13.11 9.41
N ILE A 145 15.00 -12.08 8.91
CA ILE A 145 15.58 -12.04 7.55
C ILE A 145 17.05 -11.64 7.64
#